data_AF-K1T6Z4-F1
#
_entry.id   AF-K1T6Z4-F1
#
_cell.length_a   1.000
_cell.length_b   1.000
_cell.length_c   1.000
_cell.angle_alpha   90.00
_cell.angle_beta   90.00
_cell.angle_gamma   90.00
#
_symmetry.space_group_name_H-M   'P 1'
#
loop_
_entity.id
_entity.type
_entity.pdbx_description
1 polymer ?
#
loop_
_entity_poly.entity_id
_entity_poly.type
_entity_poly.pdbx_seq_one_letter_code
_entity_poly.pdbx_strand_id
1 'polypeptide(L)'
;MSGRWGGTGWSAGDSTKAETFSLLMDGLKANLVITDPPYNVNYEGSAGKIKNDNMENAAFYDFLLAAFQNTAEAMADDASIYVLPRGYRGTELPKGVLGRRLLPFRDV
;
A
#
# COMPACT_ATOMS: atom_id res chain seq x y z
N MET A 1 5.96 5.21 15.74
CA MET A 1 5.15 6.13 16.57
C MET A 1 3.69 5.86 16.26
N SER A 2 2.80 5.76 17.24
CA SER A 2 1.36 5.55 16.99
C SER A 2 0.51 6.38 17.94
N GLY A 3 -0.74 6.63 17.56
CA GLY A 3 -1.70 7.37 18.37
C GLY A 3 -3.14 6.94 18.09
N ARG A 4 -4.04 7.14 19.05
CA ARG A 4 -5.48 6.84 18.92
C ARG A 4 -6.33 8.02 19.34
N TRP A 5 -7.41 8.25 18.60
CA TRP A 5 -8.46 9.23 18.91
C TRP A 5 -9.81 8.68 18.45
N GLY A 6 -10.78 8.56 19.37
CA GLY A 6 -12.17 8.23 19.03
C GLY A 6 -12.34 6.95 18.19
N GLY A 7 -11.69 5.85 18.57
CA GLY A 7 -11.74 4.57 17.85
C GLY A 7 -10.83 4.49 16.60
N THR A 8 -10.28 5.61 16.14
CA THR A 8 -9.36 5.68 14.99
C THR A 8 -7.92 5.71 15.46
N GLY A 9 -7.02 5.01 14.78
CA GLY A 9 -5.59 4.97 15.08
C GLY A 9 -4.73 5.26 13.86
N TRP A 10 -3.51 5.74 14.10
CA TRP A 10 -2.48 5.87 13.07
C TRP A 10 -1.15 5.34 13.59
N SER A 11 -0.30 4.86 12.68
CA SER A 11 1.04 4.39 12.98
C SER A 11 2.02 4.87 11.92
N ALA A 12 3.17 5.38 12.35
CA ALA A 12 4.36 5.55 11.53
C ALA A 12 5.22 4.28 11.66
N GLY A 13 5.46 3.61 10.53
CA GLY A 13 6.24 2.39 10.43
C GLY A 13 6.55 2.02 8.98
N ASP A 14 7.29 0.93 8.80
CA ASP A 14 7.68 0.39 7.50
C ASP A 14 6.63 -0.61 7.01
N SER A 15 5.99 -0.32 5.87
CA SER A 15 4.94 -1.18 5.31
C SER A 15 5.46 -2.53 4.82
N THR A 16 6.78 -2.73 4.71
CA THR A 16 7.37 -4.04 4.40
C THR A 16 7.48 -4.95 5.62
N LYS A 17 7.17 -4.45 6.83
CA LYS A 17 7.25 -5.21 8.08
C LYS A 17 5.88 -5.48 8.70
N ALA A 18 5.61 -6.74 9.02
CA ALA A 18 4.37 -7.18 9.67
C ALA A 18 4.10 -6.47 11.00
N GLU A 19 5.15 -6.13 11.77
CA GLU A 19 5.03 -5.42 13.06
C GLU A 19 4.31 -4.07 12.93
N THR A 20 4.44 -3.37 11.79
CA THR A 20 3.74 -2.13 11.51
C THR A 20 2.22 -2.35 11.47
N PHE A 21 1.79 -3.41 10.80
CA PHE A 21 0.37 -3.75 10.69
C PHE A 21 -0.17 -4.30 12.00
N SER A 22 0.58 -5.14 12.72
CA SER A 22 0.16 -5.61 14.05
C SER A 22 -0.11 -4.44 15.00
N LEU A 23 0.75 -3.41 14.99
CA LEU A 23 0.56 -2.19 15.79
C LEU A 23 -0.64 -1.35 15.32
N LEU A 24 -0.80 -1.19 14.00
CA LEU A 24 -1.89 -0.40 13.42
C LEU A 24 -3.27 -1.04 13.66
N MET A 25 -3.33 -2.35 13.43
CA MET A 25 -4.57 -3.11 13.38
C MET A 25 -5.04 -3.54 14.76
N ASP A 26 -4.12 -3.76 15.72
CA ASP A 26 -4.45 -4.09 17.12
C ASP A 26 -5.47 -5.23 17.24
N GLY A 27 -5.21 -6.32 16.50
CA GLY A 27 -6.05 -7.50 16.44
C GLY A 27 -7.28 -7.39 15.51
N LEU A 28 -7.58 -6.23 14.94
CA LEU A 28 -8.67 -6.05 13.98
C LEU A 28 -8.23 -6.38 12.54
N LYS A 29 -9.20 -6.53 11.63
CA LYS A 29 -8.96 -6.73 10.20
C LYS A 29 -9.63 -5.62 9.39
N ALA A 30 -8.99 -5.18 8.30
CA ALA A 30 -9.53 -4.15 7.43
C ALA A 30 -10.57 -4.75 6.47
N ASN A 31 -11.77 -4.18 6.41
CA ASN A 31 -12.77 -4.51 5.38
C ASN A 31 -12.57 -3.72 4.07
N LEU A 32 -11.83 -2.62 4.13
CA LEU A 32 -11.52 -1.77 2.99
C LEU A 32 -10.10 -1.21 3.15
N VAL A 33 -9.29 -1.35 2.09
CA VAL A 33 -7.99 -0.70 1.98
C VAL A 33 -8.02 0.27 0.81
N ILE A 34 -7.52 1.48 1.05
CA ILE A 34 -7.27 2.48 0.00
C ILE A 34 -5.81 2.87 0.14
N THR A 35 -5.02 2.72 -0.92
CA THR A 35 -3.58 2.96 -0.86
C THR A 35 -3.06 3.62 -2.13
N ASP A 36 -2.10 4.52 -1.94
CA ASP A 36 -1.38 5.26 -2.96
C ASP A 36 0.12 4.93 -2.82
N PRO A 37 0.57 3.76 -3.36
CA PRO A 37 1.95 3.33 -3.22
C PRO A 37 2.90 4.30 -3.93
N PRO A 38 4.20 4.31 -3.55
CA PRO A 38 5.21 5.08 -4.28
C PRO A 38 5.22 4.68 -5.76
N TYR A 39 5.70 5.58 -6.63
CA TYR A 39 5.67 5.39 -8.09
C TYR A 39 7.05 5.24 -8.75
N ASN A 40 8.13 5.40 -7.99
CA ASN A 40 9.52 5.26 -8.46
C ASN A 40 9.83 6.15 -9.67
N VAL A 41 9.42 7.43 -9.60
CA VAL A 41 9.45 8.35 -10.75
C VAL A 41 10.71 9.21 -10.81
N ASN A 42 11.66 8.98 -9.90
CA ASN A 42 12.86 9.77 -9.69
C ASN A 42 12.54 11.27 -9.66
N TYR A 43 11.64 11.66 -8.75
CA TYR A 43 11.17 13.03 -8.65
C TYR A 43 12.33 14.00 -8.38
N GLU A 44 12.42 15.03 -9.23
CA GLU A 44 13.31 16.16 -9.09
C GLU A 44 12.50 17.46 -9.20
N GLY A 45 12.55 18.30 -8.16
CA GLY A 45 11.88 19.60 -8.16
C GLY A 45 12.58 20.59 -7.25
N SER A 46 12.06 21.82 -7.20
CA SER A 46 12.59 22.90 -6.32
C SER A 46 12.54 22.54 -4.83
N ALA A 47 11.62 21.64 -4.43
CA ALA A 47 11.52 21.09 -3.08
C ALA A 47 12.58 20.01 -2.77
N GLY A 48 13.44 19.66 -3.73
CA GLY A 48 14.45 18.62 -3.60
C GLY A 48 14.03 17.27 -4.20
N LYS A 49 14.86 16.25 -3.95
CA LYS A 49 14.61 14.87 -4.36
C LYS A 49 13.93 14.08 -3.25
N ILE A 50 13.06 13.16 -3.64
CA ILE A 50 12.48 12.19 -2.70
C ILE A 50 13.50 11.06 -2.50
N LYS A 51 13.79 10.72 -1.24
CA LYS A 51 14.68 9.60 -0.92
C LYS A 51 14.03 8.28 -1.33
N ASN A 52 14.83 7.39 -1.94
CA ASN A 52 14.41 6.07 -2.41
C ASN A 52 13.33 6.07 -3.51
N ASP A 53 13.18 7.17 -4.25
CA ASP A 53 12.25 7.28 -5.40
C ASP A 53 12.95 6.98 -6.75
N ASN A 54 14.09 6.29 -6.74
CA ASN A 54 14.82 5.86 -7.94
C ASN A 54 15.51 4.52 -7.70
N MET A 55 14.70 3.51 -7.41
CA MET A 55 15.11 2.13 -7.22
C MET A 55 15.14 1.39 -8.55
N GLU A 56 15.99 0.37 -8.65
CA GLU A 56 15.94 -0.58 -9.77
C GLU A 56 14.57 -1.28 -9.83
N ASN A 57 14.07 -1.53 -11.04
CA ASN A 57 12.71 -2.06 -11.25
C ASN A 57 12.41 -3.34 -10.44
N ALA A 58 13.37 -4.27 -10.35
CA ALA A 58 13.21 -5.49 -9.57
C ALA A 58 13.11 -5.21 -8.06
N ALA A 59 13.99 -4.36 -7.53
CA ALA A 59 13.96 -3.97 -6.12
C ALA A 59 12.68 -3.22 -5.76
N PHE A 60 12.17 -2.39 -6.68
CA PHE A 60 10.91 -1.69 -6.50
C PHE A 60 9.71 -2.63 -6.54
N TYR A 61 9.71 -3.62 -7.43
CA TYR A 61 8.69 -4.67 -7.46
C TYR A 61 8.68 -5.47 -6.15
N ASP A 62 9.84 -5.92 -5.67
CA ASP A 62 9.96 -6.70 -4.43
C ASP A 62 9.51 -5.89 -3.21
N PHE A 63 9.82 -4.59 -3.19
CA PHE A 63 9.33 -3.66 -2.18
C PHE A 63 7.80 -3.59 -2.15
N LEU A 64 7.16 -3.38 -3.31
CA LEU A 64 5.69 -3.34 -3.40
C LEU A 64 5.07 -4.68 -3.04
N LEU A 65 5.66 -5.80 -3.49
CA LEU A 65 5.19 -7.13 -3.16
C LEU A 65 5.18 -7.36 -1.65
N ALA A 66 6.29 -7.06 -0.96
CA ALA A 66 6.38 -7.20 0.49
C ALA A 66 5.33 -6.34 1.21
N ALA A 67 5.13 -5.09 0.77
CA ALA A 67 4.12 -4.21 1.36
C ALA A 67 2.69 -4.73 1.14
N PHE A 68 2.38 -5.20 -0.06
CA PHE A 68 1.05 -5.73 -0.38
C PHE A 68 0.77 -7.09 0.28
N GLN A 69 1.78 -7.93 0.52
CA GLN A 69 1.62 -9.16 1.28
C GLN A 69 1.16 -8.86 2.71
N ASN A 70 1.86 -7.96 3.42
CA ASN A 70 1.44 -7.54 4.77
C ASN A 70 0.06 -6.88 4.76
N THR A 71 -0.24 -6.07 3.74
CA THR A 71 -1.56 -5.46 3.56
C THR A 71 -2.66 -6.52 3.41
N ALA A 72 -2.43 -7.53 2.57
CA ALA A 72 -3.36 -8.62 2.35
C ALA A 72 -3.57 -9.47 3.63
N GLU A 73 -2.51 -9.67 4.42
CA GLU A 73 -2.62 -10.34 5.72
C GLU A 73 -3.45 -9.53 6.72
N ALA A 74 -3.38 -8.20 6.69
CA ALA A 74 -4.16 -7.31 7.55
C ALA A 74 -5.65 -7.18 7.15
N MET A 75 -6.04 -7.68 5.97
CA MET A 75 -7.40 -7.59 5.44
C MET A 75 -8.28 -8.77 5.87
N ALA A 76 -9.59 -8.52 5.99
CA ALA A 76 -10.60 -9.58 6.12
C ALA A 76 -10.73 -10.36 4.80
N ASP A 77 -11.26 -11.59 4.87
CA ASP A 77 -11.36 -12.50 3.71
C ASP A 77 -12.26 -11.96 2.58
N ASP A 78 -13.22 -11.11 2.90
CA ASP A 78 -14.14 -10.47 1.97
C ASP A 78 -13.82 -8.98 1.68
N ALA A 79 -12.68 -8.50 2.19
CA ALA A 79 -12.30 -7.10 2.09
C ALA A 79 -12.02 -6.65 0.64
N SER A 80 -12.29 -5.38 0.36
CA SER A 80 -11.96 -4.74 -0.92
C SER A 80 -10.69 -3.90 -0.81
N ILE A 81 -9.94 -3.76 -1.91
CA ILE A 81 -8.76 -2.89 -1.99
C ILE A 81 -8.80 -2.01 -3.23
N TYR A 82 -8.51 -0.73 -3.04
CA TYR A 82 -8.28 0.25 -4.09
C TYR A 82 -6.83 0.71 -4.05
N VAL A 83 -6.12 0.49 -5.15
CA VAL A 83 -4.76 0.99 -5.34
C VAL A 83 -4.85 2.13 -6.36
N LEU A 84 -4.27 3.27 -6.04
CA LEU A 84 -4.20 4.42 -6.93
C LEU A 84 -2.87 4.35 -7.69
N PRO A 85 -2.85 3.94 -8.98
CA PRO A 85 -1.65 4.00 -9.81
C PRO A 85 -1.49 5.37 -10.47
N ARG A 86 -0.26 5.74 -10.83
CA ARG A 86 -0.04 6.85 -11.78
C ARG A 86 -0.66 6.51 -13.14
N GLY A 87 -1.32 7.52 -13.71
CA GLY A 87 -1.95 7.59 -15.04
C GLY A 87 -1.74 6.43 -16.03
N TYR A 88 -2.87 5.81 -16.40
CA TYR A 88 -3.17 5.09 -17.66
C TYR A 88 -2.23 3.97 -18.14
N ARG A 89 -1.28 3.49 -17.36
CA ARG A 89 -0.62 2.20 -17.63
C ARG A 89 -0.70 1.34 -16.39
N GLY A 90 -1.59 0.36 -16.46
CA GLY A 90 -1.90 -0.55 -15.36
C GLY A 90 -0.63 -1.12 -14.76
N THR A 91 -0.34 -0.73 -13.53
CA THR A 91 0.49 -1.54 -12.64
C THR A 91 -0.23 -2.85 -12.44
N GLU A 92 0.26 -3.90 -13.08
CA GLU A 92 -0.17 -5.26 -12.78
C GLU A 92 0.26 -5.56 -11.34
N LEU A 93 -0.70 -5.59 -10.42
CA LEU A 93 -0.45 -6.04 -9.06
C LEU A 93 -0.01 -7.51 -9.10
N PRO A 94 0.88 -7.97 -8.19
CA PRO A 94 1.31 -9.35 -8.15
C PRO A 94 0.11 -10.30 -8.12
N LYS A 95 0.09 -11.29 -9.02
CA LYS A 95 -1.05 -12.22 -9.24
C LYS A 95 -1.49 -13.00 -7.98
N GLY A 96 -0.68 -12.99 -6.91
CA GLY A 96 -1.01 -13.59 -5.60
C GLY A 96 -1.80 -12.69 -4.63
N VAL A 97 -1.96 -11.40 -4.92
CA VAL A 97 -2.84 -10.48 -4.16
C VAL A 97 -4.27 -10.51 -4.72
N LEU A 98 -4.44 -11.09 -5.91
CA LEU A 98 -5.64 -11.06 -6.75
C LEU A 98 -6.68 -12.13 -6.36
N GLY A 99 -6.96 -12.31 -5.06
CA GLY A 99 -8.04 -13.17 -4.57
C GLY A 99 -9.30 -12.41 -4.17
N ARG A 100 -9.23 -11.08 -4.06
CA ARG A 100 -10.28 -10.23 -3.48
C ARG A 100 -10.61 -9.08 -4.41
N ARG A 101 -11.91 -8.79 -4.56
CA ARG A 101 -12.50 -7.97 -5.63
C ARG A 101 -11.79 -6.61 -5.79
N LEU A 102 -10.97 -6.48 -6.83
CA LEU A 102 -10.54 -5.18 -7.35
C LEU A 102 -11.73 -4.58 -8.08
N LEU A 103 -12.24 -3.46 -7.59
CA LEU A 103 -13.19 -2.66 -8.35
C LEU A 103 -12.37 -1.70 -9.23
N PRO A 104 -12.31 -1.91 -10.56
CA PRO A 104 -11.74 -0.89 -11.43
C PRO A 104 -12.58 0.37 -11.31
N PHE A 105 -11.93 1.53 -11.21
CA PHE A 105 -12.56 2.84 -11.40
C PHE A 105 -13.03 2.88 -12.87
N ARG A 106 -14.24 2.39 -13.13
CA ARG A 106 -14.94 2.55 -14.40
C ARG A 106 -15.79 3.80 -14.29
N ASP A 107 -15.40 4.80 -15.07
CA ASP A 107 -16.23 5.83 -15.71
C ASP A 107 -17.37 6.42 -14.84
N VAL A 108 -17.06 7.51 -14.15
CA VAL A 108 -18.00 8.61 -13.87
C VAL A 108 -17.56 9.85 -14.62
#